data_AF-C1MVT4-F1
#
_entry.id   AF-C1MVT4-F1
#
_cell.length_a   1.000
_cell.length_b   1.000
_cell.length_c   1.000
_cell.angle_alpha   90.00
_cell.angle_beta   90.00
_cell.angle_gamma   90.00
#
_symmetry.space_group_name_H-M   'P 1'
#
loop_
_entity.id
_entity.type
_entity.pdbx_description
1 polymer ?
#
loop_
_entity_poly.entity_id
_entity_poly.type
_entity_poly.pdbx_seq_one_letter_code
_entity_poly.pdbx_strand_id
1 'polypeptide(L)'
;MAPNFNSPKQALEQGVCGQHGWSSRYFQDPDTSRWCVEVRWGVGSSQRQVFVSDDESDAASKPGIKKGHAAAATVALEGLTEILRAANVKPSRTIDETFGPRFDATCRVLGGGHGFENGWDALWACAPSVVAVDVEGNQRTPPVLVQVCARVGADTLCVLETPSVAEGLSENLRRLLDDDAIVKVFCDGTSGADKRSLGVRSTCNVLDLEHVATELAGATGVQRGLARILNLAWPDATVRVTKDAAEKSSVKFFAAIERGTRPPLSGLHDIPPDVVRYAAMDAWCTLLAHQGLQLLARREGISIKG
;
A
#
# COMPACT_ATOMS: atom_id res chain seq x y z
N MET A 1 -21.88 -3.39 -16.04
CA MET A 1 -21.91 -2.10 -16.76
C MET A 1 -20.55 -1.44 -16.58
N ALA A 2 -19.88 -1.05 -17.66
CA ALA A 2 -18.66 -0.23 -17.53
C ALA A 2 -19.02 1.10 -16.84
N PRO A 3 -18.17 1.64 -15.97
CA PRO A 3 -18.42 2.94 -15.36
C PRO A 3 -18.59 4.00 -16.45
N ASN A 4 -19.67 4.78 -16.37
CA ASN A 4 -19.90 5.90 -17.28
C ASN A 4 -19.13 7.11 -16.75
N PHE A 5 -18.14 7.60 -17.51
CA PHE A 5 -17.34 8.75 -17.13
C PHE A 5 -17.88 10.02 -17.80
N ASN A 6 -18.08 11.09 -17.03
CA ASN A 6 -18.69 12.32 -17.54
C ASN A 6 -17.70 13.23 -18.28
N SER A 7 -16.42 12.84 -18.40
CA SER A 7 -15.40 13.59 -19.14
C SER A 7 -14.16 12.73 -19.45
N PRO A 8 -13.35 13.10 -20.47
CA PRO A 8 -12.07 12.46 -20.76
C PRO A 8 -11.11 12.48 -19.56
N LYS A 9 -11.08 13.58 -18.80
CA LYS A 9 -10.30 13.68 -17.55
C LYS A 9 -10.67 12.59 -16.56
N GLN A 10 -11.96 12.38 -16.31
CA GLN A 10 -12.42 11.33 -15.40
C GLN A 10 -12.12 9.92 -15.93
N ALA A 11 -12.28 9.71 -17.24
CA ALA A 11 -11.92 8.43 -17.85
C ALA A 11 -10.43 8.12 -17.67
N LEU A 12 -9.54 9.10 -17.85
CA LEU A 12 -8.11 8.93 -17.61
C LEU A 12 -7.79 8.76 -16.12
N GLU A 13 -8.22 9.66 -15.25
CA GLU A 13 -7.83 9.66 -13.84
C GLU A 13 -8.43 8.49 -13.05
N GLN A 14 -9.70 8.16 -13.28
CA GLN A 14 -10.42 7.16 -12.50
C GLN A 14 -10.49 5.82 -13.23
N GLY A 15 -10.80 5.85 -14.53
CA GLY A 15 -10.96 4.64 -15.33
C GLY A 15 -9.65 3.94 -15.64
N VAL A 16 -8.62 4.71 -15.98
CA VAL A 16 -7.29 4.16 -16.29
C VAL A 16 -6.37 4.25 -15.07
N CYS A 17 -6.01 5.46 -14.65
CA CYS A 17 -4.98 5.66 -13.65
C CYS A 17 -5.40 5.09 -12.29
N GLY A 18 -6.63 5.34 -11.87
CA GLY A 18 -7.19 4.83 -10.60
C GLY A 18 -7.36 3.31 -10.57
N GLN A 19 -7.64 2.67 -11.71
CA GLN A 19 -7.73 1.21 -11.78
C GLN A 19 -6.34 0.57 -11.61
N HIS A 20 -5.32 1.12 -12.24
CA HIS A 20 -3.98 0.53 -12.28
C HIS A 20 -3.01 1.09 -11.24
N GLY A 21 -3.36 2.15 -10.51
CA GLY A 21 -2.47 2.83 -9.57
C GLY A 21 -1.41 3.70 -10.27
N TRP A 22 -1.69 4.15 -11.49
CA TRP A 22 -0.83 5.04 -12.26
C TRP A 22 -1.03 6.48 -11.84
N SER A 23 -0.03 7.32 -12.07
CA SER A 23 -0.11 8.76 -11.83
C SER A 23 -0.44 9.52 -13.11
N SER A 24 -1.09 10.67 -12.94
CA SER A 24 -1.25 11.65 -14.01
C SER A 24 -1.04 13.05 -13.45
N ARG A 25 -0.37 13.92 -14.22
CA ARG A 25 -0.13 15.32 -13.87
C ARG A 25 -0.38 16.21 -15.07
N TYR A 26 -1.34 17.11 -14.95
CA TYR A 26 -1.64 18.12 -15.95
C TYR A 26 -0.78 19.37 -15.75
N PHE A 27 -0.37 19.99 -16.85
CA PHE A 27 0.33 21.27 -16.86
C PHE A 27 0.20 21.92 -18.24
N GLN A 28 0.47 23.23 -18.29
CA GLN A 28 0.61 23.95 -19.56
C GLN A 28 2.10 24.05 -19.87
N ASP A 29 2.47 23.69 -21.11
CA ASP A 29 3.84 23.84 -21.60
C ASP A 29 4.18 25.35 -21.68
N PRO A 30 5.28 25.81 -21.04
CA PRO A 30 5.58 27.23 -20.93
C PRO A 30 5.99 27.87 -22.26
N ASP A 31 6.51 27.08 -23.20
CA ASP A 31 7.03 27.59 -24.47
C ASP A 31 5.94 27.64 -25.54
N THR A 32 4.99 26.70 -25.50
CA THR A 32 3.94 26.55 -26.51
C THR A 32 2.55 26.95 -26.01
N SER A 33 2.37 27.17 -24.71
CA SER A 33 1.05 27.36 -24.08
C SER A 33 0.07 26.20 -24.28
N ARG A 34 0.54 25.03 -24.73
CA ARG A 34 -0.30 23.86 -24.97
C ARG A 34 -0.56 23.08 -23.69
N TRP A 35 -1.76 22.52 -23.57
CA TRP A 35 -2.09 21.64 -22.46
C TRP A 35 -1.48 20.26 -22.61
N CYS A 36 -0.79 19.82 -21.56
CA CYS A 36 -0.09 18.56 -21.47
C CYS A 36 -0.61 17.73 -20.29
N VAL A 37 -0.48 16.40 -20.42
CA VAL A 37 -0.60 15.47 -19.29
C VAL A 37 0.58 14.50 -19.30
N GLU A 38 1.33 14.46 -18.21
CA GLU A 38 2.28 13.38 -17.94
C GLU A 38 1.54 12.23 -17.31
N VAL A 39 1.67 11.02 -17.85
CA VAL A 39 1.16 9.79 -17.24
C VAL A 39 2.35 8.90 -16.90
N ARG A 40 2.39 8.37 -15.67
CA ARG A 40 3.41 7.40 -15.24
C ARG A 40 2.73 6.10 -14.81
N TRP A 41 3.07 5.01 -15.49
CA TRP A 41 2.51 3.69 -15.23
C TRP A 41 3.46 2.76 -14.48
N GLY A 42 4.63 3.27 -14.08
CA GLY A 42 5.64 2.55 -13.29
C GLY A 42 6.71 3.49 -12.76
N VAL A 43 7.81 2.90 -12.25
CA VAL A 43 9.00 3.61 -11.80
C VAL A 43 9.99 3.74 -12.95
N GLY A 44 10.66 4.89 -13.06
CA GLY A 44 11.69 5.14 -14.07
C GLY A 44 11.20 5.88 -15.32
N SER A 45 12.15 6.34 -16.14
CA SER A 45 11.84 7.18 -17.31
C SER A 45 11.18 6.42 -18.46
N SER A 46 11.35 5.09 -18.52
CA SER A 46 10.73 4.23 -19.53
C SER A 46 9.25 3.96 -19.27
N GLN A 47 8.76 4.24 -18.06
CA GLN A 47 7.38 3.99 -17.63
C GLN A 47 6.59 5.30 -17.46
N ARG A 48 6.92 6.32 -18.26
CA ARG A 48 6.22 7.60 -18.30
C ARG A 48 6.17 8.18 -19.71
N GLN A 49 5.15 8.98 -19.97
CA GLN A 49 5.03 9.74 -21.22
C GLN A 49 4.27 11.05 -20.98
N VAL A 50 4.67 12.10 -21.70
CA VAL A 50 3.93 13.36 -21.78
C VAL A 50 3.12 13.35 -23.08
N PHE A 51 1.81 13.59 -22.95
CA PHE A 51 0.88 13.74 -24.05
C PHE A 51 0.52 15.21 -24.19
N VAL A 52 0.73 15.77 -25.38
CA VAL A 52 0.54 17.18 -25.69
C VAL A 52 -0.70 17.32 -26.55
N SER A 53 -1.65 18.17 -26.13
CA SER A 53 -2.81 18.52 -26.96
C SER A 53 -2.55 19.80 -27.76
N ASP A 54 -3.36 20.03 -28.78
CA ASP A 54 -3.36 21.31 -29.52
C ASP A 54 -4.19 22.40 -28.82
N ASP A 55 -4.69 22.16 -27.60
CA ASP A 55 -5.47 23.14 -26.86
C ASP A 55 -4.57 24.13 -26.11
N GLU A 56 -4.83 25.42 -26.31
CA GLU A 56 -4.10 26.54 -25.70
C GLU A 56 -5.01 27.38 -24.77
N SER A 57 -6.09 26.78 -24.25
CA SER A 57 -7.06 27.52 -23.44
C SER A 57 -6.42 28.11 -22.18
N ASP A 58 -6.85 29.32 -21.79
CA ASP A 58 -6.26 30.08 -20.69
C ASP A 58 -6.22 29.32 -19.35
N ALA A 59 -5.01 29.08 -18.84
CA ALA A 59 -4.76 28.44 -17.55
C ALA A 59 -5.09 29.33 -16.33
N ALA A 60 -5.34 30.62 -16.51
CA ALA A 60 -5.85 31.49 -15.45
C ALA A 60 -7.37 31.32 -15.20
N SER A 61 -8.10 30.67 -16.12
CA SER A 61 -9.55 30.53 -16.05
C SER A 61 -9.99 29.10 -15.72
N LYS A 62 -10.98 28.94 -14.82
CA LYS A 62 -11.57 27.60 -14.53
C LYS A 62 -12.11 26.90 -15.78
N PRO A 63 -12.83 27.57 -16.71
CA PRO A 63 -13.27 26.95 -17.96
C PRO A 63 -12.11 26.52 -18.85
N GLY A 64 -11.07 27.34 -18.96
CA GLY A 64 -9.87 27.03 -19.74
C GLY A 64 -9.12 25.83 -19.19
N ILE A 65 -8.88 25.76 -17.88
CA ILE A 65 -8.30 24.58 -17.21
C ILE A 65 -9.13 23.33 -17.49
N LYS A 66 -10.46 23.41 -17.35
CA LYS A 66 -11.34 22.25 -17.58
C LYS A 66 -11.26 21.75 -19.03
N LYS A 67 -11.25 22.67 -20.00
CA LYS A 67 -11.14 22.37 -21.44
C LYS A 67 -9.76 21.78 -21.77
N GLY A 68 -8.70 22.43 -21.30
CA GLY A 68 -7.32 21.99 -21.50
C GLY A 68 -7.03 20.60 -20.91
N HIS A 69 -7.45 20.34 -19.68
CA HIS A 69 -7.33 19.02 -19.07
C HIS A 69 -8.10 17.95 -19.86
N ALA A 70 -9.31 18.27 -20.34
CA ALA A 70 -10.08 17.33 -21.15
C ALA A 70 -9.38 17.03 -22.49
N ALA A 71 -8.81 18.04 -23.14
CA ALA A 71 -8.09 17.89 -24.40
C ALA A 71 -6.82 17.03 -24.23
N ALA A 72 -5.97 17.34 -23.24
CA ALA A 72 -4.79 16.54 -22.92
C ALA A 72 -5.14 15.10 -22.53
N ALA A 73 -6.23 14.89 -21.78
CA ALA A 73 -6.70 13.57 -21.41
C ALA A 73 -7.15 12.74 -22.62
N THR A 74 -7.80 13.34 -23.61
CA THR A 74 -8.19 12.64 -24.85
C THR A 74 -6.96 12.10 -25.58
N VAL A 75 -5.94 12.94 -25.77
CA VAL A 75 -4.69 12.52 -26.43
C VAL A 75 -4.01 11.39 -25.65
N ALA A 76 -3.98 11.49 -24.32
CA ALA A 76 -3.41 10.44 -23.47
C ALA A 76 -4.18 9.11 -23.56
N LEU A 77 -5.52 9.14 -23.55
CA LEU A 77 -6.34 7.93 -23.67
C LEU A 77 -6.09 7.19 -24.99
N GLU A 78 -5.95 7.94 -26.09
CA GLU A 78 -5.60 7.37 -27.39
C GLU A 78 -4.18 6.80 -27.37
N GLY A 79 -3.20 7.57 -26.90
CA GLY A 79 -1.79 7.18 -26.88
C GLY A 79 -1.45 6.03 -25.91
N LEU A 80 -2.27 5.82 -24.87
CA LEU A 80 -2.07 4.75 -23.89
C LEU A 80 -2.63 3.39 -24.34
N THR A 81 -3.29 3.29 -25.49
CA THR A 81 -4.02 2.08 -25.92
C THR A 81 -3.18 0.80 -25.81
N GLU A 82 -1.96 0.79 -26.34
CA GLU A 82 -1.09 -0.39 -26.31
C GLU A 82 -0.55 -0.71 -24.92
N ILE A 83 -0.23 0.31 -24.13
CA ILE A 83 0.23 0.17 -22.75
C ILE A 83 -0.90 -0.43 -21.89
N LEU A 84 -2.13 0.05 -22.08
CA LEU A 84 -3.33 -0.47 -21.42
C LEU A 84 -3.65 -1.90 -21.83
N ARG A 85 -3.53 -2.21 -23.13
CA ARG A 85 -3.70 -3.57 -23.63
C ARG A 85 -2.71 -4.51 -22.96
N ALA A 86 -1.42 -4.17 -22.95
CA ALA A 86 -0.40 -4.96 -22.28
C ALA A 86 -0.67 -5.13 -20.78
N ALA A 87 -1.09 -4.06 -20.08
CA ALA A 87 -1.40 -4.10 -18.66
C ALA A 87 -2.65 -4.97 -18.35
N ASN A 88 -3.64 -4.99 -19.24
CA ASN A 88 -4.88 -5.74 -19.06
C ASN A 88 -4.80 -7.20 -19.53
N VAL A 89 -3.77 -7.59 -20.28
CA VAL A 89 -3.51 -9.00 -20.60
C VAL A 89 -3.10 -9.80 -19.36
N LYS A 90 -2.52 -9.15 -18.35
CA LYS A 90 -2.16 -9.83 -17.10
C LYS A 90 -3.42 -10.30 -16.37
N PRO A 91 -3.59 -11.61 -16.12
CA PRO A 91 -4.72 -12.10 -15.35
C PRO A 91 -4.71 -11.47 -13.96
N SER A 92 -5.89 -11.11 -13.46
CA SER A 92 -6.05 -10.60 -12.10
C SER A 92 -6.21 -11.74 -11.12
N ARG A 93 -5.46 -11.72 -10.02
CA ARG A 93 -5.53 -12.69 -8.93
C ARG A 93 -5.51 -11.98 -7.59
N THR A 94 -6.08 -12.59 -6.56
CA THR A 94 -6.02 -12.02 -5.21
C THR A 94 -4.58 -12.05 -4.66
N ILE A 95 -4.31 -11.25 -3.63
CA ILE A 95 -3.06 -11.33 -2.85
C ILE A 95 -2.83 -12.77 -2.37
N ASP A 96 -3.87 -13.41 -1.83
CA ASP A 96 -3.77 -14.76 -1.30
C ASP A 96 -3.45 -15.79 -2.38
N GLU A 97 -4.14 -15.76 -3.52
CA GLU A 97 -3.87 -16.67 -4.64
C GLU A 97 -2.46 -16.51 -5.22
N THR A 98 -1.90 -15.30 -5.14
CA THR A 98 -0.60 -14.98 -5.74
C THR A 98 0.55 -15.26 -4.79
N PHE A 99 0.39 -14.89 -3.52
CA PHE A 99 1.48 -14.88 -2.54
C PHE A 99 1.27 -15.85 -1.37
N GLY A 100 0.07 -16.36 -1.16
CA GLY A 100 -0.28 -17.29 -0.09
C GLY A 100 0.68 -18.49 0.00
N PRO A 101 0.91 -19.25 -1.08
CA PRO A 101 1.84 -20.39 -1.04
C PRO A 101 3.27 -20.01 -0.62
N ARG A 102 3.75 -18.82 -1.04
CA ARG A 102 5.08 -18.33 -0.64
C ARG A 102 5.07 -17.88 0.82
N PHE A 103 4.03 -17.19 1.25
CA PHE A 103 3.84 -16.79 2.63
C PHE A 103 3.87 -18.02 3.54
N ASP A 104 3.07 -19.05 3.24
CA ASP A 104 2.98 -20.29 4.01
C ASP A 104 4.32 -21.04 4.10
N ALA A 105 5.14 -20.94 3.05
CA ALA A 105 6.46 -21.58 3.00
C ALA A 105 7.59 -20.78 3.68
N THR A 106 7.44 -19.46 3.85
CA THR A 106 8.55 -18.56 4.23
C THR A 106 8.27 -17.64 5.41
N CYS A 107 7.05 -17.64 5.94
CA CYS A 107 6.66 -16.82 7.08
C CYS A 107 6.30 -17.69 8.27
N ARG A 108 7.05 -17.55 9.36
CA ARG A 108 6.66 -18.09 10.66
C ARG A 108 5.77 -17.07 11.36
N VAL A 109 4.58 -17.49 11.79
CA VAL A 109 3.62 -16.62 12.51
C VAL A 109 3.59 -17.02 13.99
N LEU A 110 3.86 -16.07 14.89
CA LEU A 110 3.85 -16.29 16.34
C LEU A 110 3.02 -15.22 17.06
N GLY A 111 2.49 -15.56 18.23
CA GLY A 111 1.85 -14.58 19.11
C GLY A 111 2.85 -13.86 20.01
N GLY A 112 2.54 -12.61 20.37
CA GLY A 112 3.28 -11.82 21.35
C GLY A 112 2.98 -12.13 22.82
N GLY A 113 2.25 -13.21 23.12
CA GLY A 113 1.82 -13.59 24.47
C GLY A 113 2.83 -14.44 25.23
N HIS A 114 2.55 -14.69 26.52
CA HIS A 114 3.35 -15.56 27.38
C HIS A 114 3.23 -17.04 26.94
N GLY A 115 4.36 -17.68 26.63
CA GLY A 115 4.43 -19.09 26.22
C GLY A 115 5.86 -19.52 25.83
N PHE A 116 6.04 -20.82 25.53
CA PHE A 116 7.36 -21.40 25.19
C PHE A 116 7.96 -20.87 23.87
N GLU A 117 7.13 -20.36 22.95
CA GLU A 117 7.53 -19.71 21.70
C GLU A 117 6.98 -18.28 21.62
N ASN A 118 7.53 -17.39 22.45
CA ASN A 118 7.16 -15.98 22.46
C ASN A 118 7.68 -15.29 21.17
N GLY A 119 6.77 -14.77 20.36
CA GLY A 119 7.09 -14.08 19.11
C GLY A 119 8.01 -12.88 19.30
N TRP A 120 7.89 -12.17 20.42
CA TRP A 120 8.74 -11.02 20.74
C TRP A 120 10.19 -11.42 21.00
N ASP A 121 10.42 -12.50 21.75
CA ASP A 121 11.78 -12.99 22.03
C ASP A 121 12.46 -13.44 20.73
N ALA A 122 11.72 -14.11 19.85
CA ALA A 122 12.20 -14.50 18.53
C ALA A 122 12.52 -13.30 17.63
N LEU A 123 11.70 -12.25 17.69
CA LEU A 123 11.95 -11.01 16.94
C LEU A 123 13.19 -10.29 17.46
N TRP A 124 13.34 -10.13 18.78
CA TRP A 124 14.52 -9.46 19.33
C TRP A 124 15.81 -10.24 19.10
N ALA A 125 15.74 -11.57 19.09
CA ALA A 125 16.87 -12.41 18.74
C ALA A 125 17.37 -12.21 17.30
N CYS A 126 16.52 -11.74 16.37
CA CYS A 126 16.94 -11.47 14.99
C CYS A 126 17.50 -10.06 14.77
N ALA A 127 17.46 -9.18 15.79
CA ALA A 127 17.95 -7.80 15.74
C ALA A 127 17.50 -7.04 14.47
N PRO A 128 16.18 -6.85 14.27
CA PRO A 128 15.66 -6.30 13.02
C PRO A 128 16.06 -4.84 12.85
N SER A 129 16.48 -4.45 11.66
CA SER A 129 16.70 -3.04 11.28
C SER A 129 15.49 -2.43 10.55
N VAL A 130 14.60 -3.28 10.04
CA VAL A 130 13.37 -2.90 9.35
C VAL A 130 12.28 -3.89 9.74
N VAL A 131 11.10 -3.36 10.06
CA VAL A 131 9.89 -4.14 10.28
C VAL A 131 8.74 -3.54 9.50
N ALA A 132 7.89 -4.37 8.93
CA ALA A 132 6.60 -3.94 8.42
C ALA A 132 5.56 -4.06 9.52
N VAL A 133 4.72 -3.03 9.66
CA VAL A 133 3.67 -2.97 10.67
C VAL A 133 2.33 -2.78 9.98
N ASP A 134 1.35 -3.57 10.38
CA ASP A 134 -0.04 -3.46 9.99
C ASP A 134 -0.93 -3.61 11.23
N VAL A 135 -2.19 -3.18 11.14
CA VAL A 135 -3.15 -3.27 12.25
C VAL A 135 -4.55 -3.62 11.77
N GLU A 136 -5.35 -4.20 12.66
CA GLU A 136 -6.78 -4.42 12.43
C GLU A 136 -7.62 -3.81 13.56
N GLY A 137 -8.82 -3.32 13.21
CA GLY A 137 -9.71 -2.63 14.16
C GLY A 137 -9.11 -1.31 14.68
N ASN A 138 -8.71 -0.45 13.75
CA ASN A 138 -7.91 0.76 13.97
C ASN A 138 -8.71 2.06 14.20
N GLN A 139 -10.03 1.99 14.42
CA GLN A 139 -10.82 3.20 14.75
C GLN A 139 -10.69 3.62 16.22
N ARG A 140 -9.99 2.83 17.04
CA ARG A 140 -9.72 3.10 18.46
C ARG A 140 -8.24 2.88 18.78
N THR A 141 -7.81 3.40 19.92
CA THR A 141 -6.48 3.17 20.49
C THR A 141 -6.63 2.43 21.81
N PRO A 142 -5.94 1.28 22.00
CA PRO A 142 -5.15 0.56 21.00
C PRO A 142 -6.03 -0.10 19.90
N PRO A 143 -5.44 -0.52 18.76
CA PRO A 143 -6.15 -1.33 17.77
C PRO A 143 -6.47 -2.74 18.32
N VAL A 144 -7.29 -3.50 17.61
CA VAL A 144 -7.69 -4.87 18.01
C VAL A 144 -6.56 -5.88 17.80
N LEU A 145 -5.81 -5.76 16.71
CA LEU A 145 -4.65 -6.60 16.38
C LEU A 145 -3.55 -5.73 15.80
N VAL A 146 -2.31 -6.10 16.10
CA VAL A 146 -1.10 -5.52 15.50
C VAL A 146 -0.26 -6.65 14.91
N GLN A 147 0.23 -6.45 13.70
CA GLN A 147 1.04 -7.41 12.97
C GLN A 147 2.40 -6.78 12.68
N VAL A 148 3.47 -7.42 13.16
CA VAL A 148 4.85 -6.95 12.97
C VAL A 148 5.65 -8.02 12.23
N CYS A 149 6.01 -7.74 10.98
CA CYS A 149 6.75 -8.66 10.13
C CYS A 149 8.19 -8.20 9.90
N ALA A 150 9.15 -9.09 10.12
CA ALA A 150 10.57 -8.84 9.91
C ALA A 150 11.22 -9.96 9.10
N ARG A 151 12.37 -9.65 8.47
CA ARG A 151 13.20 -10.65 7.82
C ARG A 151 14.06 -11.38 8.85
N VAL A 152 14.17 -12.70 8.71
CA VAL A 152 15.05 -13.56 9.51
C VAL A 152 15.81 -14.47 8.55
N GLY A 153 17.06 -14.10 8.22
CA GLY A 153 17.83 -14.80 7.18
C GLY A 153 17.15 -14.70 5.82
N ALA A 154 16.83 -15.85 5.22
CA ALA A 154 16.09 -15.93 3.95
C ALA A 154 14.56 -15.87 4.13
N ASP A 155 14.08 -16.09 5.35
CA ASP A 155 12.67 -16.21 5.71
C ASP A 155 12.17 -14.94 6.41
N THR A 156 10.94 -15.01 6.92
CA THR A 156 10.26 -13.94 7.64
C THR A 156 9.61 -14.45 8.92
N LEU A 157 9.50 -13.55 9.90
CA LEU A 157 8.78 -13.77 11.15
C LEU A 157 7.70 -12.69 11.26
N CYS A 158 6.46 -13.11 11.46
CA CYS A 158 5.35 -12.21 11.77
C CYS A 158 4.90 -12.44 13.22
N VAL A 159 5.02 -11.40 14.04
CA VAL A 159 4.52 -11.37 15.42
C VAL A 159 3.15 -10.73 15.40
N LEU A 160 2.17 -11.40 15.98
CA LEU A 160 0.82 -10.89 16.16
C LEU A 160 0.59 -10.57 17.62
N GLU A 161 0.28 -9.31 17.90
CA GLU A 161 -0.07 -8.82 19.23
C GLU A 161 -1.55 -8.44 19.27
N THR A 162 -2.25 -8.91 20.30
CA THR A 162 -3.60 -8.48 20.65
C THR A 162 -3.50 -7.53 21.85
N PRO A 163 -3.52 -6.19 21.65
CA PRO A 163 -3.37 -5.24 22.74
C PRO A 163 -4.43 -5.43 23.83
N SER A 164 -4.03 -5.18 25.08
CA SER A 164 -4.94 -5.24 26.22
C SER A 164 -5.85 -4.02 26.24
N VAL A 165 -7.14 -4.22 26.49
CA VAL A 165 -8.08 -3.10 26.72
C VAL A 165 -7.70 -2.30 27.97
N ALA A 166 -7.12 -2.95 28.99
CA ALA A 166 -6.76 -2.33 30.26
C ALA A 166 -5.36 -1.71 30.24
N GLU A 167 -4.39 -2.42 29.63
CA GLU A 167 -2.96 -2.06 29.70
C GLU A 167 -2.42 -1.42 28.42
N GLY A 168 -3.18 -1.48 27.31
CA GLY A 168 -2.78 -0.95 26.02
C GLY A 168 -1.78 -1.86 25.28
N LEU A 169 -0.82 -1.23 24.61
CA LEU A 169 0.26 -1.91 23.87
C LEU A 169 1.29 -2.51 24.84
N SER A 170 1.81 -3.70 24.50
CA SER A 170 2.85 -4.35 25.30
C SER A 170 4.12 -3.49 25.41
N GLU A 171 4.96 -3.77 26.40
CA GLU A 171 6.27 -3.12 26.52
C GLU A 171 7.14 -3.37 25.28
N ASN A 172 7.09 -4.58 24.72
CA ASN A 172 7.86 -4.92 23.52
C ASN A 172 7.40 -4.13 22.30
N LEU A 173 6.09 -4.02 22.07
CA LEU A 173 5.57 -3.22 20.97
C LEU A 173 5.89 -1.74 21.15
N ARG A 174 5.72 -1.19 22.35
CA ARG A 174 6.10 0.22 22.64
C ARG A 174 7.59 0.44 22.40
N ARG A 175 8.45 -0.44 22.91
CA ARG A 175 9.90 -0.41 22.67
C ARG A 175 10.22 -0.40 21.18
N LEU A 176 9.60 -1.30 20.39
CA LEU A 176 9.82 -1.35 18.95
C LEU A 176 9.37 -0.08 18.23
N LEU A 177 8.21 0.47 18.57
CA LEU A 177 7.69 1.68 17.93
C LEU A 177 8.54 2.92 18.25
N ASP A 178 9.11 2.99 19.46
CA ASP A 178 9.99 4.07 19.91
C ASP A 178 11.47 3.89 19.52
N ASP A 179 11.88 2.73 18.99
CA ASP A 179 13.26 2.48 18.60
C ASP A 179 13.58 3.13 17.24
N ASP A 180 14.38 4.21 17.26
CA ASP A 180 14.77 4.95 16.06
C ASP A 180 15.82 4.22 15.20
N ALA A 181 16.49 3.19 15.73
CA ALA A 181 17.39 2.35 14.93
C ALA A 181 16.64 1.39 14.01
N ILE A 182 15.34 1.19 14.25
CA ILE A 182 14.48 0.30 13.47
C ILE A 182 13.55 1.16 12.61
N VAL A 183 13.53 0.89 11.29
CA VAL A 183 12.56 1.51 10.38
C VAL A 183 11.23 0.75 10.47
N LYS A 184 10.14 1.47 10.78
CA LYS A 184 8.78 0.90 10.79
C LYS A 184 8.09 1.24 9.49
N VAL A 185 7.84 0.23 8.66
CA VAL A 185 7.22 0.39 7.34
C VAL A 185 5.73 0.14 7.42
N PHE A 186 4.93 1.10 6.96
CA PHE A 186 3.47 1.00 6.91
C PHE A 186 2.98 1.12 5.47
N CYS A 187 1.84 0.49 5.18
CA CYS A 187 1.00 0.82 4.03
C CYS A 187 -0.27 1.55 4.51
N ASP A 188 -0.08 2.62 5.29
CA ASP A 188 -1.16 3.34 5.94
C ASP A 188 -1.91 4.21 4.93
N GLY A 189 -3.24 4.18 5.01
CA GLY A 189 -4.09 4.99 4.14
C GLY A 189 -3.98 6.50 4.40
N THR A 190 -4.81 7.29 3.71
CA THR A 190 -4.76 8.77 3.73
C THR A 190 -5.14 9.31 5.08
N SER A 191 -5.84 8.49 5.86
CA SER A 191 -6.20 8.81 7.22
C SER A 191 -5.08 8.52 8.19
N GLY A 192 -3.95 7.87 7.89
CA GLY A 192 -2.94 7.59 8.92
C GLY A 192 -3.50 6.82 10.13
N ALA A 193 -4.52 5.99 9.90
CA ALA A 193 -5.32 5.38 10.96
C ALA A 193 -4.51 4.35 11.74
N ASP A 194 -3.64 3.62 11.05
CA ASP A 194 -2.80 2.59 11.66
C ASP A 194 -1.82 3.25 12.62
N LYS A 195 -1.06 4.22 12.13
CA LYS A 195 -0.08 4.99 12.91
C LYS A 195 -0.76 5.70 14.10
N ARG A 196 -1.94 6.30 13.90
CA ARG A 196 -2.68 6.93 15.01
C ARG A 196 -3.16 5.92 16.04
N SER A 197 -3.72 4.78 15.62
CA SER A 197 -4.24 3.76 16.53
C SER A 197 -3.13 3.23 17.45
N LEU A 198 -1.90 3.18 16.94
CA LEU A 198 -0.69 2.78 17.67
C LEU A 198 -0.03 3.92 18.47
N GLY A 199 -0.49 5.17 18.34
CA GLY A 199 0.15 6.31 18.98
C GLY A 199 1.55 6.65 18.44
N VAL A 200 1.85 6.27 17.19
CA VAL A 200 3.13 6.54 16.53
C VAL A 200 3.33 8.05 16.38
N ARG A 201 4.46 8.56 16.87
CA ARG A 201 4.81 9.98 16.82
C ARG A 201 5.52 10.33 15.52
N SER A 202 5.46 11.59 15.10
CA SER A 202 6.12 12.07 13.87
C SER A 202 7.65 12.01 13.92
N THR A 203 8.24 11.84 15.11
CA THR A 203 9.69 11.71 15.29
C THR A 203 10.19 10.28 15.15
N CYS A 204 9.30 9.29 15.19
CA CYS A 204 9.68 7.89 15.06
C CYS A 204 10.21 7.62 13.63
N ASN A 205 11.24 6.78 13.52
CA ASN A 205 11.76 6.33 12.23
C ASN A 205 10.73 5.45 11.47
N VAL A 206 9.88 6.09 10.66
CA VAL A 206 8.71 5.51 10.02
C VAL A 206 8.73 5.81 8.53
N LEU A 207 8.49 4.78 7.72
CA LEU A 207 8.39 4.86 6.28
C LEU A 207 6.98 4.47 5.83
N ASP A 208 6.35 5.32 5.02
CA ASP A 208 5.03 5.08 4.46
C ASP A 208 5.13 4.68 2.97
N LEU A 209 4.64 3.50 2.62
CA LEU A 209 4.72 2.99 1.26
C LEU A 209 3.92 3.82 0.25
N GLU A 210 2.83 4.50 0.65
CA GLU A 210 2.11 5.42 -0.24
C GLU A 210 2.97 6.64 -0.59
N HIS A 211 3.74 7.12 0.40
CA HIS A 211 4.68 8.21 0.20
C HIS A 211 5.81 7.77 -0.74
N VAL A 212 6.47 6.64 -0.46
CA VAL A 212 7.54 6.11 -1.31
C VAL A 212 7.04 5.83 -2.74
N ALA A 213 5.87 5.22 -2.89
CA ALA A 213 5.28 4.99 -4.21
C ALA A 213 4.99 6.32 -4.95
N THR A 214 4.60 7.36 -4.23
CA THR A 214 4.38 8.71 -4.79
C THR A 214 5.68 9.36 -5.26
N GLU A 215 6.76 9.24 -4.48
CA GLU A 215 8.08 9.75 -4.89
C GLU A 215 8.60 9.04 -6.15
N LEU A 216 8.45 7.70 -6.20
CA LEU A 216 8.98 6.88 -7.28
C LEU A 216 8.14 6.95 -8.57
N ALA A 217 6.81 6.87 -8.45
CA ALA A 217 5.90 6.69 -9.59
C ALA A 217 4.93 7.87 -9.78
N GLY A 218 5.11 8.96 -9.03
CA GLY A 218 4.26 10.15 -9.07
C GLY A 218 2.98 10.03 -8.23
N ALA A 219 2.39 11.19 -7.94
CA ALA A 219 1.16 11.30 -7.15
C ALA A 219 -0.07 10.80 -7.91
N THR A 220 -0.99 10.17 -7.20
CA THR A 220 -2.23 9.63 -7.74
C THR A 220 -3.43 10.37 -7.16
N GLY A 221 -4.52 10.47 -7.92
CA GLY A 221 -5.77 11.08 -7.44
C GLY A 221 -6.50 10.24 -6.38
N VAL A 222 -6.15 8.96 -6.27
CA VAL A 222 -6.61 8.03 -5.23
C VAL A 222 -5.41 7.25 -4.71
N GLN A 223 -5.41 6.90 -3.43
CA GLN A 223 -4.38 6.06 -2.86
C GLN A 223 -4.27 4.71 -3.55
N ARG A 224 -3.05 4.18 -3.60
CA ARG A 224 -2.77 2.91 -4.26
C ARG A 224 -3.33 1.75 -3.46
N GLY A 225 -3.13 1.76 -2.14
CA GLY A 225 -3.30 0.62 -1.25
C GLY A 225 -2.28 -0.48 -1.56
N LEU A 226 -2.14 -1.41 -0.61
CA LEU A 226 -1.11 -2.44 -0.65
C LEU A 226 -1.07 -3.24 -1.97
N ALA A 227 -2.22 -3.67 -2.49
CA ALA A 227 -2.30 -4.44 -3.73
C ALA A 227 -1.72 -3.69 -4.95
N ARG A 228 -2.02 -2.40 -5.11
CA ARG A 228 -1.48 -1.62 -6.23
C ARG A 228 -0.01 -1.27 -6.01
N ILE A 229 0.42 -1.06 -4.77
CA ILE A 229 1.84 -0.87 -4.44
C ILE A 229 2.63 -2.15 -4.74
N LEU A 230 2.09 -3.34 -4.45
CA LEU A 230 2.71 -4.62 -4.84
C LEU A 230 2.87 -4.74 -6.36
N ASN A 231 1.85 -4.37 -7.14
CA ASN A 231 1.95 -4.35 -8.61
C ASN A 231 3.03 -3.36 -9.10
N LEU A 232 3.17 -2.22 -8.43
CA LEU A 232 4.23 -1.25 -8.72
C LEU A 232 5.60 -1.81 -8.36
N ALA A 233 5.72 -2.48 -7.21
CA ALA A 233 6.95 -3.05 -6.66
C ALA A 233 7.48 -4.25 -7.45
N TRP A 234 6.60 -4.96 -8.17
CA TRP A 234 6.92 -6.16 -8.94
C TRP A 234 6.32 -6.08 -10.36
N PRO A 235 6.78 -5.14 -11.20
CA PRO A 235 6.18 -4.86 -12.51
C PRO A 235 6.29 -6.03 -13.49
N ASP A 236 7.27 -6.92 -13.29
CA ASP A 236 7.51 -8.10 -14.12
C ASP A 236 6.68 -9.32 -13.69
N ALA A 237 5.85 -9.19 -12.65
CA ALA A 237 4.93 -10.26 -12.25
C ALA A 237 3.97 -10.61 -13.41
N THR A 238 3.71 -11.90 -13.58
CA THR A 238 2.84 -12.44 -14.64
C THR A 238 1.36 -12.21 -14.36
N VAL A 239 1.01 -11.81 -13.15
CA VAL A 239 -0.36 -11.53 -12.70
C VAL A 239 -0.47 -10.10 -12.18
N ARG A 240 -1.67 -9.53 -12.24
CA ARG A 240 -2.01 -8.29 -11.53
C ARG A 240 -2.68 -8.66 -10.22
N VAL A 241 -2.09 -8.24 -9.12
CA VAL A 241 -2.60 -8.52 -7.77
C VAL A 241 -3.73 -7.56 -7.41
N THR A 242 -4.81 -8.09 -6.86
CA THR A 242 -5.95 -7.32 -6.36
C THR A 242 -6.25 -7.71 -4.91
N LYS A 243 -6.89 -6.82 -4.14
CA LYS A 243 -7.42 -7.20 -2.83
C LYS A 243 -8.62 -8.13 -3.02
N ASP A 244 -8.75 -9.13 -2.16
CA ASP A 244 -9.93 -9.99 -2.17
C ASP A 244 -11.18 -9.15 -1.88
N ALA A 245 -12.11 -9.13 -2.83
CA ALA A 245 -13.37 -8.41 -2.70
C ALA A 245 -14.51 -9.31 -2.19
N ALA A 246 -14.36 -10.63 -2.28
CA ALA A 246 -15.41 -11.60 -2.05
C ALA A 246 -15.52 -12.00 -0.57
N GLU A 247 -14.40 -12.12 0.15
CA GLU A 247 -14.39 -12.58 1.53
C GLU A 247 -13.88 -11.50 2.50
N LYS A 248 -14.76 -10.57 2.86
CA LYS A 248 -14.52 -9.59 3.95
C LYS A 248 -14.64 -10.21 5.35
N SER A 249 -14.41 -11.52 5.50
CA SER A 249 -14.59 -12.24 6.78
C SER A 249 -13.68 -11.69 7.86
N SER A 250 -12.39 -11.46 7.55
CA SER A 250 -11.39 -10.84 8.45
C SER A 250 -11.80 -9.42 8.87
N VAL A 251 -12.11 -8.55 7.89
CA VAL A 251 -12.53 -7.17 8.17
C VAL A 251 -13.80 -7.14 9.03
N LYS A 252 -14.78 -8.00 8.74
CA LYS A 252 -16.01 -8.11 9.54
C LYS A 252 -15.72 -8.63 10.95
N PHE A 253 -14.76 -9.54 11.10
CA PHE A 253 -14.35 -10.09 12.39
C PHE A 253 -13.84 -8.97 13.32
N PHE A 254 -12.87 -8.18 12.87
CA PHE A 254 -12.29 -7.09 13.68
C PHE A 254 -13.26 -5.93 13.89
N ALA A 255 -14.05 -5.57 12.86
CA ALA A 255 -15.08 -4.55 12.98
C ALA A 255 -16.17 -4.92 14.01
N ALA A 256 -16.49 -6.22 14.16
CA ALA A 256 -17.45 -6.67 15.16
C ALA A 256 -16.95 -6.46 16.60
N ILE A 257 -15.65 -6.66 16.83
CA ILE A 257 -14.98 -6.41 18.12
C ILE A 257 -14.94 -4.91 18.41
N GLU A 258 -14.51 -4.11 17.44
CA GLU A 258 -14.44 -2.65 17.56
C GLU A 258 -15.80 -2.02 17.89
N ARG A 259 -16.89 -2.56 17.33
CA ARG A 259 -18.27 -2.13 17.62
C ARG A 259 -18.85 -2.68 18.93
N GLY A 260 -18.13 -3.56 19.64
CA GLY A 260 -18.61 -4.20 20.86
C GLY A 260 -19.68 -5.28 20.63
N THR A 261 -19.89 -5.69 19.38
CA THR A 261 -20.79 -6.81 19.02
C THR A 261 -20.14 -8.19 19.20
N ARG A 262 -18.84 -8.21 19.46
CA ARG A 262 -18.04 -9.37 19.87
C ARG A 262 -17.17 -8.98 21.07
N PRO A 263 -16.89 -9.88 22.02
CA PRO A 263 -15.97 -9.60 23.12
C PRO A 263 -14.56 -9.22 22.61
N PRO A 264 -13.80 -8.43 23.39
CA PRO A 264 -12.37 -8.22 23.15
C PRO A 264 -11.59 -9.53 23.11
N LEU A 265 -10.49 -9.54 22.37
CA LEU A 265 -9.60 -10.70 22.30
C LEU A 265 -8.83 -10.86 23.62
N SER A 266 -8.75 -12.08 24.12
CA SER A 266 -7.88 -12.47 25.24
C SER A 266 -6.53 -13.00 24.76
N GLY A 267 -6.46 -13.43 23.50
CA GLY A 267 -5.22 -13.77 22.81
C GLY A 267 -5.46 -14.26 21.39
N LEU A 268 -4.41 -14.70 20.71
CA LEU A 268 -4.48 -15.19 19.33
C LEU A 268 -5.42 -16.37 19.12
N HIS A 269 -5.61 -17.22 20.14
CA HIS A 269 -6.46 -18.40 20.07
C HIS A 269 -7.96 -18.06 19.88
N ASP A 270 -8.36 -16.82 20.15
CA ASP A 270 -9.71 -16.32 19.91
C ASP A 270 -9.97 -15.96 18.43
N ILE A 271 -8.91 -15.92 17.60
CA ILE A 271 -8.97 -15.53 16.20
C ILE A 271 -8.98 -16.79 15.32
N PRO A 272 -9.92 -16.94 14.36
CA PRO A 272 -9.91 -18.03 13.40
C PRO A 272 -8.58 -18.15 12.65
N PRO A 273 -8.06 -19.37 12.39
CA PRO A 273 -6.75 -19.56 11.76
C PRO A 273 -6.59 -18.89 10.39
N ASP A 274 -7.64 -18.86 9.57
CA ASP A 274 -7.68 -18.17 8.28
C ASP A 274 -7.56 -16.65 8.44
N VAL A 275 -8.19 -16.08 9.47
CA VAL A 275 -8.09 -14.65 9.80
C VAL A 275 -6.71 -14.31 10.34
N VAL A 276 -6.12 -15.16 11.19
CA VAL A 276 -4.74 -15.03 11.68
C VAL A 276 -3.76 -15.01 10.50
N ARG A 277 -3.91 -15.97 9.57
CA ARG A 277 -3.08 -16.08 8.38
C ARG A 277 -3.19 -14.85 7.49
N TYR A 278 -4.42 -14.40 7.22
CA TYR A 278 -4.67 -13.21 6.42
C TYR A 278 -4.02 -11.95 7.03
N ALA A 279 -4.26 -11.71 8.32
CA ALA A 279 -3.71 -10.56 9.03
C ALA A 279 -2.18 -10.56 9.02
N ALA A 280 -1.55 -11.72 9.24
CA ALA A 280 -0.10 -11.85 9.16
C ALA A 280 0.44 -11.62 7.74
N MET A 281 -0.31 -12.03 6.72
CA MET A 281 0.05 -11.84 5.31
C MET A 281 0.04 -10.37 4.89
N ASP A 282 -0.82 -9.52 5.46
CA ASP A 282 -0.84 -8.08 5.14
C ASP A 282 0.45 -7.37 5.58
N ALA A 283 0.95 -7.62 6.81
CA ALA A 283 2.26 -7.11 7.23
C ALA A 283 3.42 -7.72 6.41
N TRP A 284 3.35 -9.01 6.07
CA TRP A 284 4.34 -9.66 5.22
C TRP A 284 4.38 -9.07 3.79
N CYS A 285 3.21 -8.82 3.19
CA CYS A 285 3.08 -8.17 1.90
C CYS A 285 3.57 -6.72 1.94
N THR A 286 3.37 -6.01 3.06
CA THR A 286 3.95 -4.68 3.29
C THR A 286 5.48 -4.73 3.26
N LEU A 287 6.09 -5.72 3.93
CA LEU A 287 7.53 -5.94 3.87
C LEU A 287 8.02 -6.32 2.46
N LEU A 288 7.27 -7.17 1.74
CA LEU A 288 7.58 -7.56 0.38
C LEU A 288 7.49 -6.38 -0.61
N ALA A 289 6.48 -5.53 -0.46
CA ALA A 289 6.30 -4.33 -1.27
C ALA A 289 7.45 -3.34 -1.05
N HIS A 290 7.85 -3.11 0.20
CA HIS A 290 9.01 -2.30 0.54
C HIS A 290 10.28 -2.79 -0.16
N GLN A 291 10.56 -4.10 -0.09
CA GLN A 291 11.72 -4.71 -0.73
C GLN A 291 11.69 -4.53 -2.26
N GLY A 292 10.53 -4.74 -2.89
CA GLY A 292 10.38 -4.56 -4.33
C GLY A 292 10.59 -3.11 -4.77
N LEU A 293 10.03 -2.13 -4.04
CA LEU A 293 10.25 -0.72 -4.32
C LEU A 293 11.72 -0.31 -4.15
N GLN A 294 12.41 -0.81 -3.12
CA GLN A 294 13.84 -0.58 -2.93
C GLN A 294 14.70 -1.17 -4.06
N LEU A 295 14.33 -2.34 -4.57
CA LEU A 295 15.02 -2.95 -5.71
C LEU A 295 14.79 -2.15 -7.00
N LEU A 296 13.55 -1.71 -7.24
CA LEU A 296 13.23 -0.86 -8.38
C LEU A 296 13.93 0.48 -8.33
N ALA A 297 13.89 1.17 -7.19
CA ALA A 297 14.57 2.46 -7.04
C ALA A 297 16.07 2.32 -7.33
N ARG A 298 16.73 1.28 -6.82
CA ARG A 298 18.13 0.98 -7.14
C ARG A 298 18.36 0.71 -8.63
N ARG A 299 17.48 -0.05 -9.28
CA ARG A 299 17.55 -0.35 -10.72
C ARG A 299 17.47 0.93 -11.56
N GLU A 300 16.60 1.86 -11.16
CA GLU A 300 16.38 3.13 -11.87
C GLU A 300 17.34 4.25 -11.40
N GLY A 301 18.27 3.97 -10.49
CA GLY A 301 19.23 4.95 -9.97
C GLY A 301 18.60 6.05 -9.10
N ILE A 302 17.46 5.78 -8.48
CA ILE A 302 16.71 6.72 -7.63
C ILE A 302 17.04 6.45 -6.16
N SER A 303 17.35 7.50 -5.40
CA SER A 303 17.50 7.42 -3.95
C SER A 303 16.14 7.63 -3.28
N ILE A 304 15.68 6.63 -2.52
CA ILE A 304 14.53 6.77 -1.62
C ILE A 304 15.06 7.44 -0.35
N LYS A 305 14.48 8.58 0.04
CA LYS A 305 14.76 9.18 1.34
C LYS A 305 14.00 8.37 2.39
N GLY A 306 14.72 7.83 3.36
CA GLY A 306 14.16 7.21 4.55
C GLY A 306 13.55 8.24 5.48
#